data_AF-A0A2S6UMM0-F1
#
_entry.id   AF-A0A2S6UMM0-F1
#
_cell.length_a   1.000
_cell.length_b   1.000
_cell.length_c   1.000
_cell.angle_alpha   90.00
_cell.angle_beta   90.00
_cell.angle_gamma   90.00
#
_symmetry.space_group_name_H-M   'P 1'
#
loop_
_entity.id
_entity.type
_entity.pdbx_description
1 polymer ?
#
loop_
_entity_poly.entity_id
_entity_poly.type
_entity_poly.pdbx_seq_one_letter_code
_entity_poly.pdbx_strand_id
1 'polypeptide(L)'
;MDYEKFYKEKIEALKDEGRYRVFAELSRQKDNFPVATHFHENKTQDVIVWCSNDYLGMGQNRNVILAMEEALHECGAGAGGTRNI
;
A
#
# COMPACT_ATOMS: atom_id res chain seq x y z
N MET A 1 -12.21 11.58 -32.14
CA MET A 1 -12.23 12.12 -30.76
C MET A 1 -10.82 12.00 -30.23
N ASP A 2 -10.27 13.06 -29.66
CA ASP A 2 -8.92 13.06 -29.11
C ASP A 2 -8.98 12.67 -27.62
N TYR A 3 -8.75 11.40 -27.33
CA TYR A 3 -8.80 10.87 -25.98
C TYR A 3 -7.63 11.34 -25.11
N GLU A 4 -6.45 11.56 -25.69
CA GLU A 4 -5.29 12.06 -24.96
C GLU A 4 -5.54 13.47 -24.43
N LYS A 5 -6.08 14.34 -25.30
CA LYS A 5 -6.51 15.68 -24.88
C LYS A 5 -7.56 15.62 -23.78
N PHE A 6 -8.58 14.77 -23.92
CA PHE A 6 -9.62 14.61 -22.89
C PHE A 6 -9.04 14.20 -21.53
N TYR A 7 -8.14 13.20 -21.49
CA TYR A 7 -7.53 12.77 -20.22
C TYR A 7 -6.62 13.83 -19.62
N LYS A 8 -5.86 14.56 -20.45
CA LYS A 8 -5.00 15.66 -19.99
C LYS A 8 -5.82 16.77 -19.32
N GLU A 9 -6.92 17.19 -19.94
CA GLU A 9 -7.83 18.20 -19.38
C GLU A 9 -8.42 17.76 -18.03
N LYS A 10 -8.76 16.47 -17.87
CA LYS A 10 -9.25 15.94 -16.59
C LYS A 10 -8.19 15.92 -15.49
N ILE A 11 -6.94 15.63 -15.83
CA ILE A 11 -5.82 15.67 -14.90
C ILE A 11 -5.49 17.11 -14.49
N GLU A 12 -5.48 18.04 -15.45
CA GLU A 12 -5.27 19.47 -15.18
C GLU A 12 -6.34 20.01 -14.24
N ALA A 13 -7.62 19.69 -14.48
CA ALA A 13 -8.71 20.08 -13.59
C ALA A 13 -8.49 19.59 -12.14
N LEU A 14 -8.03 18.34 -11.93
CA LEU A 14 -7.72 17.83 -10.58
C LEU A 14 -6.58 18.59 -9.90
N LYS A 15 -5.58 19.02 -10.68
CA LYS A 15 -4.45 19.80 -10.18
C LYS A 15 -4.89 21.23 -9.82
N ASP A 16 -5.70 21.85 -10.68
CA ASP A 16 -6.26 23.18 -10.47
C ASP A 16 -7.18 23.23 -9.25
N GLU A 17 -7.95 22.16 -9.03
CA GLU A 17 -8.79 21.98 -7.83
C GLU A 17 -7.98 21.65 -6.55
N GLY A 18 -6.67 21.38 -6.67
CA GLY A 18 -5.82 20.98 -5.54
C GLY A 18 -6.13 19.61 -4.96
N ARG A 19 -6.86 18.75 -5.69
CA ARG A 19 -7.26 17.39 -5.25
C ARG A 19 -6.50 16.28 -5.96
N TYR A 20 -5.54 16.63 -6.81
CA TYR A 20 -4.59 15.68 -7.39
C TYR A 20 -3.73 15.05 -6.29
N ARG A 21 -3.57 13.72 -6.34
CA ARG A 21 -2.86 12.96 -5.30
C ARG A 21 -1.44 12.65 -5.74
N VAL A 22 -0.49 12.93 -4.85
CA VAL A 22 0.88 12.42 -4.92
C VAL A 22 1.03 11.44 -3.76
N PHE A 23 1.36 10.19 -4.05
CA PHE A 23 1.47 9.15 -3.03
C PHE A 23 2.85 9.19 -2.38
N ALA A 24 2.88 9.10 -1.06
CA ALA A 24 4.11 8.88 -0.31
C ALA A 24 4.51 7.40 -0.42
N GLU A 25 5.74 7.13 -0.83
CA GLU A 25 6.28 5.78 -0.92
C GLU A 25 6.82 5.36 0.45
N LEU A 26 6.16 4.38 1.08
CA LEU A 26 6.43 3.96 2.46
C LEU A 26 6.54 2.43 2.54
N SER A 27 7.55 1.95 3.26
CA SER A 27 7.66 0.54 3.67
C SER A 27 7.63 0.44 5.19
N ARG A 28 6.59 -0.18 5.76
CA ARG A 28 6.46 -0.38 7.21
C ARG A 28 7.53 -1.35 7.71
N GLN A 29 8.15 -1.04 8.84
CA GLN A 29 9.16 -1.91 9.44
C GLN A 29 8.49 -2.90 10.40
N LYS A 30 8.45 -4.18 10.02
CA LYS A 30 8.02 -5.26 10.92
C LYS A 30 8.90 -5.24 12.18
N ASP A 31 8.28 -5.49 13.33
CA ASP A 31 8.89 -5.48 14.67
C ASP A 31 9.26 -4.06 15.19
N ASN A 32 8.97 -3.01 14.42
CA ASN A 32 9.19 -1.61 14.79
C ASN A 32 7.96 -0.72 14.56
N PHE A 33 6.74 -1.25 14.65
CA PHE A 33 5.52 -0.43 14.55
C PHE A 33 5.51 0.71 15.59
N PRO A 34 5.13 1.95 15.21
CA PRO A 34 4.54 2.36 13.92
C PRO A 34 5.52 2.98 12.90
N VAL A 35 6.80 2.59 12.91
CA VAL A 35 7.83 3.15 12.02
C VAL A 35 7.72 2.61 10.58
N ALA A 36 7.99 3.47 9.61
CA ALA A 36 8.16 3.12 8.20
C ALA A 36 9.36 3.86 7.60
N THR A 37 9.99 3.25 6.59
CA THR A 37 10.97 3.91 5.74
C THR A 37 10.23 4.63 4.61
N HIS A 38 10.43 5.94 4.51
CA HIS A 38 9.93 6.80 3.44
C HIS A 38 10.99 6.97 2.35
N PHE A 39 10.60 6.71 1.10
CA PHE A 39 11.45 6.84 -0.08
C PHE A 39 11.12 8.13 -0.82
N HIS A 40 12.10 9.01 -1.00
CA HIS A 40 11.92 10.28 -1.68
C HIS A 40 13.18 10.74 -2.39
N GLU A 41 13.10 10.95 -3.72
CA GLU A 41 14.16 11.57 -4.54
C GLU A 41 15.57 10.99 -4.26
N ASN A 42 15.69 9.66 -4.30
CA ASN A 42 16.90 8.89 -4.00
C ASN A 42 17.38 8.91 -2.54
N LYS A 43 16.57 9.38 -1.60
CA LYS A 43 16.83 9.33 -0.16
C LYS A 43 15.83 8.40 0.52
N THR A 44 16.28 7.82 1.62
CA THR A 44 15.43 7.10 2.57
C THR A 44 15.50 7.78 3.93
N GLN A 45 14.37 7.83 4.62
CA GLN A 45 14.28 8.34 5.99
C GLN A 45 13.27 7.52 6.78
N ASP A 46 13.52 7.30 8.06
CA ASP A 46 12.55 6.67 8.94
C ASP A 46 11.55 7.70 9.47
N VAL A 47 10.27 7.35 9.43
CA VAL A 47 9.14 8.19 9.84
C VAL A 47 8.18 7.41 10.72
N ILE A 48 7.45 8.13 11.58
CA ILE A 48 6.35 7.57 12.38
C ILE A 48 5.05 7.68 11.59
N VAL A 49 4.37 6.56 11.34
CA VAL A 49 3.10 6.54 10.60
C VAL A 49 1.92 6.82 11.52
N TRP A 50 1.30 7.99 11.35
CA TRP A 50 0.11 8.42 12.12
C TRP A 50 -1.23 8.23 11.40
N CYS A 51 -1.21 7.93 10.10
CA CYS A 51 -2.40 7.75 9.28
C CYS A 51 -2.70 6.27 8.95
N SER A 52 -2.06 5.34 9.65
CA SER A 52 -2.28 3.90 9.45
C SER A 52 -3.66 3.48 9.96
N ASN A 53 -4.35 2.64 9.19
CA ASN A 53 -5.58 1.96 9.63
C ASN A 53 -5.31 0.59 10.28
N ASP A 54 -4.05 0.17 10.39
CA ASP A 54 -3.66 -0.98 11.22
C ASP A 54 -3.67 -0.58 12.70
N TYR A 55 -4.87 -0.28 13.21
CA TYR A 55 -5.10 0.39 14.50
C TYR A 55 -4.49 -0.35 15.69
N LEU A 56 -4.41 -1.67 15.60
CA LEU A 56 -3.92 -2.55 16.66
C LEU A 56 -2.54 -3.15 16.34
N GLY A 57 -1.90 -2.73 15.25
CA GLY A 57 -0.61 -3.26 14.81
C GLY A 57 -0.66 -4.76 14.47
N MET A 58 -1.83 -5.28 14.12
CA MET A 58 -2.03 -6.71 13.86
C MET A 58 -1.37 -7.16 12.56
N GLY A 59 -1.06 -6.23 11.64
CA GLY A 59 -0.32 -6.53 10.42
C GLY A 59 1.12 -7.04 10.66
N GLN A 60 1.66 -6.89 11.88
CA GLN A 60 2.94 -7.47 12.29
C GLN A 60 2.82 -8.49 13.44
N ASN A 61 1.60 -8.84 13.85
CA ASN A 61 1.40 -9.80 14.92
C ASN A 61 1.92 -11.18 14.51
N ARG A 62 2.71 -11.82 15.39
CA ARG A 62 3.34 -13.11 15.12
C ARG A 62 2.34 -14.20 14.70
N ASN A 63 1.20 -14.32 15.39
CA ASN A 63 0.23 -15.37 15.09
C ASN A 63 -0.44 -15.14 13.72
N VAL A 64 -0.69 -13.88 13.36
CA VAL A 64 -1.24 -13.52 12.04
C VAL A 64 -0.26 -13.90 10.93
N ILE A 65 1.02 -13.55 11.08
CA ILE A 65 2.06 -13.85 10.10
C ILE A 65 2.24 -15.37 9.95
N LEU A 66 2.35 -16.11 11.07
CA LEU A 66 2.55 -17.55 11.03
C LEU A 66 1.40 -18.29 10.33
N ALA A 67 0.14 -17.88 10.59
CA ALA A 67 -1.00 -18.47 9.89
C ALA A 67 -0.97 -18.20 8.37
N MET A 68 -0.48 -17.03 7.94
CA MET A 68 -0.28 -16.72 6.52
C MET A 68 0.85 -17.56 5.90
N GLU A 69 1.99 -17.71 6.61
CA GLU A 69 3.11 -18.54 6.16
C GLU A 69 2.71 -20.01 6.03
N GLU A 70 1.99 -20.56 7.00
CA GLU A 70 1.48 -21.93 6.96
C GLU A 70 0.59 -22.17 5.74
N ALA A 71 -0.38 -21.28 5.49
CA ALA A 71 -1.28 -21.39 4.34
C ALA A 71 -0.54 -21.31 2.99
N LEU A 72 0.52 -20.50 2.90
CA LEU A 72 1.36 -20.44 1.69
C LEU A 72 2.08 -21.76 1.40
N HIS A 73 2.52 -22.47 2.44
CA HIS A 73 3.17 -23.77 2.30
C HIS A 73 2.18 -24.92 2.05
N GLU A 74 0.96 -24.82 2.56
CA GLU A 74 -0.08 -25.84 2.35
C GLU A 74 -0.75 -25.73 0.98
N CYS A 75 -1.14 -24.52 0.59
CA CYS A 75 -2.05 -24.29 -0.55
C CYS A 75 -1.41 -23.51 -1.71
N GLY A 76 -0.20 -22.96 -1.53
CA GLY A 76 0.43 -22.07 -2.51
C GLY A 76 -0.09 -20.61 -2.46
N ALA A 77 0.29 -19.81 -3.45
CA ALA A 77 0.15 -18.35 -3.39
C ALA A 77 -1.28 -17.81 -3.59
N GLY A 78 -2.20 -18.59 -4.15
CA GLY A 78 -3.53 -18.10 -4.50
C GLY A 78 -4.53 -19.22 -4.70
N ALA A 79 -5.81 -18.85 -4.67
CA ALA A 79 -6.90 -19.82 -4.74
C ALA A 79 -7.04 -20.53 -6.10
N GLY A 80 -6.54 -19.93 -7.18
CA GLY A 80 -6.59 -20.53 -8.52
C GLY A 80 -7.97 -20.53 -9.20
N GLY A 81 -9.01 -20.02 -8.55
CA GLY A 81 -10.37 -20.10 -9.04
C GLY A 81 -11.34 -19.20 -8.29
N THR A 82 -12.59 -19.26 -8.72
CA THR A 82 -13.68 -18.57 -8.00
C THR A 82 -14.17 -19.48 -6.88
N ARG A 83 -15.07 -18.99 -6.04
CA ARG A 83 -15.68 -19.85 -5.01
C ARG A 83 -16.52 -21.00 -5.59
N ASN A 84 -16.95 -20.90 -6.85
CA ASN A 84 -17.81 -21.88 -7.50
C ASN A 84 -17.05 -22.91 -8.37
N ILE A 85 -15.83 -22.57 -8.81
CA ILE A 85 -15.04 -23.37 -9.77
C ILE A 85 -13.61 -23.44 -9.24
#